data_AF-A0A182IPY7-F1
#
_entry.id   AF-A0A182IPY7-F1
#
_cell.length_a   1.000
_cell.length_b   1.000
_cell.length_c   1.000
_cell.angle_alpha   90.00
_cell.angle_beta   90.00
_cell.angle_gamma   90.00
#
_symmetry.space_group_name_H-M   'P 1'
#
loop_
_entity.id
_entity.type
_entity.pdbx_description
1 polymer ?
#
loop_
_entity_poly.entity_id
_entity_poly.type
_entity_poly.pdbx_seq_one_letter_code
_entity_poly.pdbx_strand_id
1 'polypeptide(L)'
;MSVRVWIVVLCFAMLGSTKVRLTSADTRVGLDTVMNKLNYLQDKLEDIEQNVNRRQCNLQTMDHGGKDKLEEMEERILAKGDILQNKLEALDAKMVSMEANLFKILNGTASAILNIRSCHKEPTKQSGAYFMKLGPNKDPFEVYCEQSAFGGGWIVFQHRSDGKVNFYRNWADYREGFGNLNGEFWLGLEYVYQITSSRPYELMVEMRDYSGNYGNAMCFL
;
A
#
# COMPACT_ATOMS: atom_id res chain seq x y z
N MET A 1 46.64 -11.46 -47.73
CA MET A 1 47.03 -10.91 -46.41
C MET A 1 47.89 -11.95 -45.70
N SER A 2 49.05 -11.49 -45.21
CA SER A 2 50.05 -12.15 -44.35
C SER A 2 50.26 -13.66 -44.53
N VAL A 3 51.15 -14.08 -45.43
CA VAL A 3 52.62 -14.22 -45.29
C VAL A 3 53.00 -15.48 -44.49
N ARG A 4 53.58 -16.41 -45.25
CA ARG A 4 54.23 -17.64 -44.80
C ARG A 4 55.72 -17.39 -44.50
N VAL A 5 56.31 -18.43 -43.91
CA VAL A 5 57.68 -18.98 -44.06
C VAL A 5 58.71 -18.48 -43.04
N TRP A 6 59.41 -19.40 -42.34
CA TRP A 6 60.81 -19.74 -42.64
C TRP A 6 61.35 -20.88 -41.76
N ILE A 7 61.67 -21.99 -42.41
CA ILE A 7 62.65 -23.00 -41.97
C ILE A 7 63.91 -22.73 -42.81
N VAL A 8 65.05 -22.58 -42.14
CA VAL A 8 66.38 -22.65 -42.77
C VAL A 8 66.98 -23.99 -42.41
N VAL A 9 67.29 -24.77 -43.44
CA VAL A 9 68.25 -25.87 -43.35
C VAL A 9 69.47 -25.43 -44.14
N LEU A 10 70.62 -25.36 -43.47
CA LEU A 10 71.92 -25.41 -44.12
C LEU A 10 72.59 -26.72 -43.71
N CYS A 11 72.91 -27.52 -44.72
CA CYS A 11 73.73 -28.70 -44.62
C CYS A 11 75.14 -28.32 -45.10
N PHE A 12 76.16 -28.60 -44.29
CA PHE A 12 77.50 -28.88 -44.78
C PHE A 12 78.05 -30.08 -43.99
N ALA A 13 78.37 -31.12 -44.73
CA ALA A 13 79.05 -32.31 -44.24
C ALA A 13 80.52 -31.97 -43.93
N MET A 14 81.10 -32.62 -42.92
CA MET A 14 82.25 -33.50 -43.12
C MET A 14 82.51 -34.36 -41.88
N LEU A 15 83.01 -35.55 -42.19
CA LEU A 15 83.27 -36.71 -41.37
C LEU A 15 84.16 -36.46 -40.14
N GLY A 16 83.83 -37.15 -39.05
CA GLY A 16 84.68 -37.28 -37.88
C GLY A 16 84.11 -38.31 -36.91
N SER A 17 84.35 -39.60 -37.16
CA SER A 17 84.06 -40.66 -36.21
C SER A 17 84.93 -40.49 -34.96
N THR A 18 84.37 -39.93 -33.90
CA THR A 18 84.88 -40.11 -32.53
C THR A 18 83.75 -40.58 -31.63
N LYS A 19 83.91 -41.82 -31.17
CA LYS A 19 83.02 -42.53 -30.26
C LYS A 19 83.06 -41.83 -28.89
N VAL A 20 82.07 -40.99 -28.59
CA VAL A 20 81.88 -40.46 -27.24
C VAL A 20 81.17 -41.53 -26.40
N ARG A 21 81.88 -42.02 -25.38
CA ARG A 21 81.34 -42.94 -24.37
C ARG A 21 80.63 -42.09 -23.32
N LEU A 22 79.30 -41.98 -23.43
CA LEU A 22 78.47 -41.41 -22.36
C LEU A 22 78.43 -42.39 -21.19
N THR A 23 78.91 -41.97 -20.02
CA THR A 23 78.67 -42.67 -18.75
C THR A 23 77.27 -42.33 -18.25
N SER A 24 76.51 -43.36 -17.92
CA SER A 24 75.05 -43.37 -17.70
C SER A 24 74.58 -42.89 -16.32
N ALA A 25 75.10 -41.77 -15.79
CA ALA A 25 74.76 -41.31 -14.44
C ALA A 25 73.97 -40.00 -14.36
N ASP A 26 74.15 -39.03 -15.27
CA ASP A 26 73.56 -37.68 -15.10
C ASP A 26 72.23 -37.41 -15.82
N THR A 27 71.77 -38.29 -16.72
CA THR A 27 70.49 -38.11 -17.44
C THR A 27 69.29 -38.81 -16.81
N ARG A 28 69.52 -39.81 -15.95
CA ARG A 28 68.44 -40.53 -15.24
C ARG A 28 67.88 -39.74 -14.06
N VAL A 29 68.77 -39.08 -13.29
CA VAL A 29 68.39 -38.29 -12.11
C VAL A 29 67.48 -37.11 -12.45
N GLY A 30 67.73 -36.43 -13.58
CA GLY A 30 66.89 -35.34 -14.06
C GLY A 30 65.50 -35.80 -14.51
N LEU A 31 65.41 -36.98 -15.14
CA LEU A 31 64.15 -37.55 -15.62
C LEU A 31 63.28 -38.05 -14.46
N ASP A 32 63.87 -38.68 -13.45
CA ASP A 32 63.18 -39.12 -12.24
C ASP A 32 62.62 -37.92 -11.45
N THR A 33 63.36 -36.81 -11.42
CA THR A 33 62.90 -35.55 -10.80
C THR A 33 61.69 -34.96 -11.52
N VAL A 34 61.68 -35.02 -12.85
CA VAL A 34 60.55 -34.55 -13.66
C VAL A 34 59.33 -35.46 -13.49
N MET A 35 59.51 -36.79 -13.49
CA MET A 35 58.41 -37.75 -13.26
C MET A 35 57.78 -37.59 -11.88
N ASN A 36 58.58 -37.39 -10.83
CA ASN A 36 58.06 -37.14 -9.49
C ASN A 36 57.23 -35.85 -9.40
N LYS A 37 57.66 -34.79 -10.09
CA LYS A 37 56.87 -33.55 -10.20
C LYS A 37 55.57 -33.77 -11.00
N LEU A 38 55.60 -34.57 -12.05
CA LEU A 38 54.42 -34.90 -12.85
C LEU A 38 53.39 -35.64 -12.01
N ASN A 39 53.82 -36.68 -11.28
CA ASN A 39 52.96 -37.46 -10.38
C ASN A 39 52.37 -36.58 -9.26
N TYR A 40 53.18 -35.68 -8.69
CA TYR A 40 52.71 -34.73 -7.67
C TYR A 40 51.63 -33.77 -8.22
N LEU A 41 51.80 -33.28 -9.44
CA LEU A 41 50.82 -32.42 -10.09
C LEU A 41 49.54 -33.17 -10.43
N GLN A 42 49.65 -34.44 -10.80
CA GLN A 42 48.53 -35.31 -11.14
C GLN A 42 47.67 -35.62 -9.90
N ASP A 43 48.31 -35.93 -8.77
CA ASP A 43 47.66 -36.10 -7.46
C ASP A 43 46.97 -34.81 -6.98
N LYS A 44 47.64 -33.66 -7.16
CA LYS A 44 47.04 -32.35 -6.87
C LYS A 44 45.82 -32.04 -7.74
N LEU A 45 45.84 -32.42 -9.02
CA LEU A 45 44.71 -32.25 -9.92
C LEU A 45 43.51 -33.10 -9.48
N GLU A 46 43.75 -34.34 -9.07
CA GLU A 46 42.70 -35.25 -8.59
C GLU A 46 42.06 -34.76 -7.28
N ASP A 47 42.86 -34.25 -6.34
CA ASP A 47 42.35 -33.61 -5.12
C ASP A 47 41.52 -32.35 -5.42
N ILE A 48 41.95 -31.52 -6.38
CA ILE A 48 41.17 -30.35 -6.82
C ILE A 48 39.84 -30.79 -7.43
N GLU A 49 39.83 -31.82 -8.28
CA GLU A 49 38.63 -32.34 -8.91
C GLU A 49 37.62 -32.89 -7.88
N GLN A 50 38.10 -33.63 -6.89
CA GLN A 50 37.26 -34.09 -5.78
C GLN A 50 36.70 -32.92 -4.97
N ASN A 51 37.49 -31.89 -4.71
CA ASN A 51 37.04 -30.70 -4.00
C ASN A 51 35.98 -29.92 -4.79
N VAL A 52 36.13 -29.80 -6.11
CA VAL A 52 35.12 -29.18 -6.99
C VAL A 52 33.83 -29.98 -6.97
N ASN A 53 33.89 -31.31 -7.12
CA ASN A 53 32.71 -32.18 -7.07
C ASN A 53 31.98 -32.11 -5.72
N ARG A 54 32.74 -32.07 -4.61
CA ARG A 54 32.17 -31.93 -3.27
C ARG A 54 31.46 -30.58 -3.09
N ARG A 55 32.05 -29.50 -3.60
CA ARG A 55 31.42 -28.16 -3.60
C ARG A 55 30.18 -28.11 -4.49
N GLN A 56 30.20 -28.78 -5.65
CA GLN A 56 29.05 -28.86 -6.55
C GLN A 56 27.85 -29.55 -5.89
N CYS A 57 28.09 -30.66 -5.18
CA CYS A 57 27.05 -31.37 -4.43
C CYS A 57 26.46 -30.50 -3.30
N ASN A 58 27.33 -29.77 -2.59
CA ASN A 58 26.87 -28.84 -1.54
C ASN A 58 26.02 -27.70 -2.12
N LEU A 59 26.41 -27.12 -3.26
CA LEU A 59 25.63 -26.08 -3.93
C LEU A 59 24.26 -26.60 -4.38
N GLN A 60 24.21 -27.80 -4.96
CA GLN A 60 22.96 -28.42 -5.41
C GLN A 60 22.01 -28.73 -4.25
N THR A 61 22.53 -29.23 -3.13
CA THR A 61 21.72 -29.55 -1.94
C THR A 61 21.18 -28.29 -1.26
N MET A 62 21.96 -27.20 -1.24
CA MET A 62 21.49 -25.90 -0.76
C MET A 62 20.40 -25.31 -1.67
N ASP A 63 20.54 -25.46 -3.00
CA ASP A 63 19.56 -24.99 -3.98
C ASP A 63 18.21 -25.75 -3.85
N HIS A 64 18.25 -27.09 -3.76
CA HIS A 64 17.05 -27.90 -3.57
C HIS A 64 16.37 -27.61 -2.22
N GLY A 65 17.14 -27.55 -1.12
CA GLY A 65 16.57 -27.23 0.18
C GLY A 65 16.02 -25.79 0.28
N GLY A 66 16.56 -24.86 -0.52
CA GLY A 66 15.99 -23.53 -0.69
C GLY A 66 14.67 -23.56 -1.44
N LYS A 67 14.58 -24.37 -2.51
CA LYS A 67 13.39 -24.53 -3.34
C LYS A 67 12.24 -25.23 -2.59
N ASP A 68 12.52 -26.29 -1.84
CA ASP A 68 11.51 -27.02 -1.06
C ASP A 68 10.85 -26.11 0.00
N LYS A 69 11.65 -25.27 0.67
CA LYS A 69 11.14 -24.28 1.64
C LYS A 69 10.30 -23.19 0.97
N LEU A 70 10.64 -22.83 -0.26
CA LEU A 70 9.89 -21.83 -1.03
C LEU A 70 8.53 -22.39 -1.43
N GLU A 71 8.46 -23.63 -1.91
CA GLU A 71 7.21 -24.32 -2.22
C GLU A 71 6.32 -24.47 -0.97
N GLU A 72 6.89 -24.83 0.18
CA GLU A 72 6.12 -24.89 1.44
C GLU A 72 5.55 -23.51 1.84
N MET A 73 6.34 -22.45 1.67
CA MET A 73 5.87 -21.09 1.93
C MET A 73 4.76 -20.67 0.96
N GLU A 74 4.87 -21.03 -0.32
CA GLU A 74 3.86 -20.72 -1.34
C GLU A 74 2.53 -21.43 -1.04
N GLU A 75 2.55 -22.72 -0.67
CA GLU A 75 1.35 -23.44 -0.26
C GLU A 75 0.67 -22.79 0.96
N ARG A 76 1.46 -22.31 1.93
CA ARG A 76 0.93 -21.60 3.10
C ARG A 76 0.34 -20.23 2.74
N ILE A 77 0.89 -19.54 1.75
CA ILE A 77 0.34 -18.27 1.24
C ILE A 77 -0.99 -18.53 0.55
N LEU A 78 -1.07 -19.55 -0.32
CA LEU A 78 -2.28 -19.92 -1.04
C LEU A 78 -3.41 -20.30 -0.07
N ALA A 79 -3.14 -21.17 0.90
CA ALA A 79 -4.13 -21.58 1.90
C ALA A 79 -4.67 -20.39 2.74
N LYS A 80 -3.80 -19.43 3.09
CA LYS A 80 -4.23 -18.20 3.78
C LYS A 80 -5.03 -17.28 2.86
N GLY A 81 -4.69 -17.22 1.57
CA GLY A 81 -5.44 -16.49 0.55
C GLY A 81 -6.89 -16.97 0.48
N ASP A 82 -7.10 -18.28 0.39
CA ASP A 82 -8.45 -18.86 0.36
C ASP A 82 -9.26 -18.57 1.63
N ILE A 83 -8.62 -18.64 2.80
CA ILE A 83 -9.26 -18.30 4.08
C ILE A 83 -9.68 -16.82 4.10
N LEU A 84 -8.83 -15.92 3.58
CA LEU A 84 -9.14 -14.49 3.50
C LEU A 84 -10.28 -14.22 2.53
N GLN A 85 -10.28 -14.90 1.38
CA GLN A 85 -11.33 -14.79 0.38
C GLN A 85 -12.69 -15.23 0.94
N ASN A 86 -12.75 -16.37 1.61
CA ASN A 86 -13.97 -16.85 2.28
C ASN A 86 -14.46 -15.88 3.37
N LYS A 87 -13.54 -15.27 4.11
CA LYS A 87 -13.88 -14.24 5.11
C LYS A 87 -14.42 -12.97 4.47
N LEU A 88 -13.88 -12.58 3.31
CA LEU A 88 -14.33 -11.41 2.56
C LEU A 88 -15.75 -11.63 2.03
N GLU A 89 -16.04 -12.78 1.44
CA GLU A 89 -17.37 -13.13 0.96
C GLU A 89 -18.40 -13.20 2.11
N ALA A 90 -18.00 -13.75 3.26
CA ALA A 90 -18.85 -13.75 4.45
C ALA A 90 -19.10 -12.33 5.00
N LEU A 91 -18.16 -11.40 4.82
CA LEU A 91 -18.32 -10.01 5.21
C LEU A 91 -19.25 -9.26 4.24
N ASP A 92 -19.12 -9.50 2.93
CA ASP A 92 -20.00 -8.92 1.91
C ASP A 92 -21.45 -9.36 2.11
N ALA A 93 -21.69 -10.65 2.37
CA ALA A 93 -23.03 -11.15 2.69
C ALA A 93 -23.63 -10.46 3.94
N LYS A 94 -22.81 -10.20 4.95
CA LYS A 94 -23.24 -9.44 6.14
C LYS A 94 -23.57 -7.99 5.79
N MET A 95 -22.77 -7.34 4.95
CA MET A 95 -23.00 -5.97 4.49
C MET A 95 -24.35 -5.84 3.77
N VAL A 96 -24.61 -6.71 2.79
CA VAL A 96 -25.88 -6.73 2.04
C VAL A 96 -27.07 -6.96 2.99
N SER A 97 -26.94 -7.86 3.96
CA SER A 97 -28.00 -8.10 4.94
C SER A 97 -28.25 -6.89 5.85
N MET A 98 -27.20 -6.14 6.18
CA MET A 98 -27.27 -4.92 6.99
C MET A 98 -27.92 -3.78 6.21
N GLU A 99 -27.58 -3.61 4.94
CA GLU A 99 -28.22 -2.66 4.02
C GLU A 99 -29.70 -2.96 3.84
N ALA A 100 -30.08 -4.23 3.69
CA ALA A 100 -31.48 -4.64 3.60
C ALA A 100 -32.27 -4.35 4.89
N ASN A 101 -31.64 -4.54 6.06
CA ASN A 101 -32.24 -4.19 7.34
C ASN A 101 -32.39 -2.67 7.50
N LEU A 102 -31.39 -1.89 7.09
CA LEU A 102 -31.45 -0.44 7.07
C LEU A 102 -32.59 0.06 6.15
N PHE A 103 -32.71 -0.51 4.96
CA PHE A 103 -33.78 -0.17 4.00
C PHE A 103 -35.18 -0.50 4.53
N LYS A 104 -35.34 -1.60 5.27
CA LYS A 104 -36.61 -1.95 5.94
C LYS A 104 -36.95 -0.97 7.06
N ILE A 105 -35.98 -0.59 7.88
CA ILE A 105 -36.16 0.41 8.94
C ILE A 105 -36.56 1.75 8.31
N LEU A 106 -35.87 2.15 7.24
CA LEU A 106 -36.18 3.35 6.49
C LEU A 106 -37.60 3.29 5.92
N ASN A 107 -38.01 2.30 5.13
CA ASN A 107 -39.37 2.31 4.56
C ASN A 107 -40.52 2.18 5.58
N GLY A 108 -40.30 1.55 6.73
CA GLY A 108 -41.28 1.49 7.82
C GLY A 108 -41.46 2.82 8.58
N THR A 109 -40.49 3.72 8.51
CA THR A 109 -40.45 5.00 9.23
C THR A 109 -40.33 6.23 8.31
N ALA A 110 -40.03 6.04 7.02
CA ALA A 110 -39.67 7.05 6.04
C ALA A 110 -40.79 8.04 5.76
N SER A 111 -42.04 7.59 5.82
CA SER A 111 -43.19 8.49 5.64
C SER A 111 -43.29 9.53 6.78
N ALA A 112 -42.74 9.22 7.96
CA ALA A 112 -42.68 10.13 9.10
C ALA A 112 -41.31 10.83 9.26
N ILE A 113 -40.19 10.19 8.89
CA ILE A 113 -38.83 10.73 9.08
C ILE A 113 -38.40 11.66 7.94
N LEU A 114 -38.83 11.45 6.69
CA LEU A 114 -38.33 12.22 5.53
C LEU A 114 -39.06 13.54 5.25
N ASN A 115 -39.91 14.03 6.16
CA ASN A 115 -40.60 15.32 5.98
C ASN A 115 -40.15 16.39 6.99
N ILE A 116 -38.93 16.26 7.53
CA ILE A 116 -38.31 17.36 8.26
C ILE A 116 -37.95 18.45 7.24
N ARG A 117 -38.68 19.57 7.31
CA ARG A 117 -38.44 20.77 6.48
C ARG A 117 -37.64 21.85 7.21
N SER A 118 -37.47 21.69 8.51
CA SER A 118 -36.78 22.61 9.40
C SER A 118 -36.46 21.90 10.71
N CYS A 119 -35.29 22.15 11.28
CA CYS A 119 -34.93 21.65 12.61
C CYS A 119 -35.95 22.07 13.68
N HIS A 120 -36.57 23.24 13.55
CA HIS A 120 -37.62 23.66 14.48
C HIS A 120 -38.85 22.74 14.48
N LYS A 121 -39.13 22.05 13.36
CA LYS A 121 -40.24 21.09 13.24
C LYS A 121 -39.80 19.63 13.45
N GLU A 122 -38.55 19.41 13.83
CA GLU A 122 -38.09 18.07 14.18
C GLU A 122 -38.86 17.60 15.44
N PRO A 123 -39.45 16.39 15.42
CA PRO A 123 -40.35 15.90 16.47
C PRO A 123 -39.65 15.36 17.73
N THR A 124 -38.46 14.78 17.63
CA THR A 124 -37.73 14.21 18.78
C THR A 124 -37.10 15.27 19.68
N LYS A 125 -36.87 16.48 19.16
CA LYS A 125 -36.17 17.59 19.81
C LYS A 125 -34.78 17.20 20.31
N GLN A 126 -34.11 16.28 19.61
CA GLN A 126 -32.74 15.86 19.90
C GLN A 126 -31.76 16.54 18.94
N SER A 127 -30.59 16.95 19.45
CA SER A 127 -29.51 17.43 18.59
C SER A 127 -28.89 16.26 17.82
N GLY A 128 -28.59 16.45 16.54
CA GLY A 128 -28.04 15.39 15.70
C GLY A 128 -28.14 15.66 14.21
N ALA A 129 -27.66 14.71 13.41
CA ALA A 129 -27.75 14.74 11.95
C ALA A 129 -29.11 14.21 11.47
N TYR A 130 -29.75 14.95 10.57
CA TYR A 130 -31.06 14.60 9.99
C TYR A 130 -31.07 14.87 8.49
N PHE A 131 -31.82 14.06 7.74
CA PHE A 131 -32.14 14.35 6.35
C PHE A 131 -33.24 15.40 6.26
N MET A 132 -32.97 16.49 5.54
CA MET A 132 -33.88 17.60 5.33
C MET A 132 -34.25 17.71 3.85
N LYS A 133 -35.53 17.97 3.56
CA LYS A 133 -36.02 18.26 2.21
C LYS A 133 -36.71 19.62 2.19
N LEU A 134 -36.09 20.62 1.59
CA LEU A 134 -36.59 22.00 1.57
C LEU A 134 -37.80 22.20 0.64
N GLY A 135 -38.01 21.33 -0.34
CA GLY A 135 -39.13 21.43 -1.27
C GLY A 135 -39.32 20.19 -2.14
N PRO A 136 -40.45 20.07 -2.85
CA PRO A 136 -40.75 18.89 -3.66
C PRO A 136 -39.71 18.62 -4.77
N ASN A 137 -39.17 19.69 -5.36
CA ASN A 137 -38.20 19.66 -6.48
C ASN A 137 -36.75 19.85 -6.03
N LYS A 138 -36.46 19.73 -4.72
CA LYS A 138 -35.11 19.82 -4.18
C LYS A 138 -34.71 18.46 -3.65
N ASP A 139 -33.46 18.08 -3.89
CA ASP A 139 -32.93 16.85 -3.34
C ASP A 139 -32.79 16.95 -1.83
N PRO A 140 -33.08 15.87 -1.09
CA PRO A 140 -32.83 15.84 0.34
C PRO A 140 -31.33 15.88 0.63
N PHE A 141 -30.93 16.57 1.68
CA PHE A 141 -29.54 16.65 2.13
C PHE A 141 -29.47 16.54 3.65
N GLU A 142 -28.31 16.11 4.16
CA GLU A 142 -28.10 16.00 5.61
C GLU A 142 -27.76 17.37 6.22
N VAL A 143 -28.32 17.64 7.39
CA VAL A 143 -28.00 18.80 8.22
C VAL A 143 -27.84 18.40 9.67
N TYR A 144 -27.04 19.15 10.41
CA TYR A 144 -27.03 19.03 11.87
C TYR A 144 -28.06 19.99 12.47
N CYS A 145 -29.01 19.43 13.24
CA CYS A 145 -29.97 20.19 14.02
C CYS A 145 -29.46 20.35 15.45
N GLU A 146 -29.38 21.59 15.92
CA GLU A 146 -29.12 21.91 17.33
C GLU A 146 -30.44 22.23 18.02
N GLN A 147 -30.81 21.42 19.02
CA GLN A 147 -32.10 21.49 19.71
C GLN A 147 -32.01 21.90 21.17
N SER A 148 -30.81 21.93 21.75
CA SER A 148 -30.58 22.24 23.16
C SER A 148 -30.23 23.72 23.38
N ALA A 149 -29.46 24.32 22.47
CA ALA A 149 -29.03 25.71 22.56
C ALA A 149 -30.10 26.70 22.04
N PHE A 150 -30.23 27.85 22.70
CA PHE A 150 -31.10 28.99 22.33
C PHE A 150 -32.53 28.60 21.92
N GLY A 151 -33.18 27.72 22.70
CA GLY A 151 -34.56 27.30 22.43
C GLY A 151 -34.70 26.29 21.28
N GLY A 152 -33.60 25.85 20.68
CA GLY A 152 -33.54 24.78 19.70
C GLY A 152 -34.11 25.12 18.32
N GLY A 153 -33.96 24.18 17.40
CA GLY A 153 -34.43 24.32 16.03
C GLY A 153 -33.44 24.98 15.08
N TRP A 154 -32.17 25.07 15.47
CA TRP A 154 -31.11 25.68 14.68
C TRP A 154 -30.54 24.69 13.67
N ILE A 155 -30.33 25.16 12.44
CA ILE A 155 -29.53 24.44 11.45
C ILE A 155 -28.09 24.92 11.62
N VAL A 156 -27.17 24.00 11.92
CA VAL A 156 -25.74 24.31 12.01
C VAL A 156 -25.14 24.13 10.63
N PHE A 157 -24.64 25.22 10.02
CA PHE A 157 -23.99 25.17 8.71
C PHE A 157 -22.46 25.20 8.78
N GLN A 158 -21.88 25.55 9.93
CA GLN A 158 -20.45 25.49 10.19
C GLN A 158 -20.23 25.13 11.66
N HIS A 159 -19.32 24.18 11.91
CA HIS A 159 -18.89 23.84 13.27
C HIS A 159 -17.37 23.60 13.32
N ARG A 160 -16.73 24.19 14.34
CA ARG A 160 -15.29 24.10 14.63
C ARG A 160 -15.11 23.79 16.11
N SER A 161 -14.26 22.83 16.44
CA SER A 161 -14.09 22.39 17.84
C SER A 161 -12.68 21.87 18.15
N ASP A 162 -12.09 21.05 17.28
CA ASP A 162 -10.82 20.35 17.56
C ASP A 162 -9.73 20.56 16.50
N GLY A 163 -10.02 21.26 15.41
CA GLY A 163 -9.08 21.57 14.34
C GLY A 163 -8.66 20.38 13.47
N LYS A 164 -9.34 19.24 13.54
CA LYS A 164 -9.02 18.05 12.72
C LYS A 164 -9.37 18.21 11.26
N VAL A 165 -10.31 19.08 10.92
CA VAL A 165 -10.72 19.32 9.53
C VAL A 165 -9.98 20.53 8.98
N ASN A 166 -9.33 20.35 7.83
CA ASN A 166 -8.70 21.46 7.12
C ASN A 166 -9.77 22.33 6.44
N PHE A 167 -9.85 23.62 6.81
CA PHE A 167 -10.73 24.62 6.19
C PHE A 167 -10.03 25.43 5.09
N TYR A 168 -8.73 25.28 4.88
CA TYR A 168 -8.05 25.87 3.72
C TYR A 168 -8.33 25.03 2.47
N ARG A 169 -9.43 25.36 1.78
CA ARG A 169 -10.03 24.58 0.69
C ARG A 169 -10.30 25.43 -0.55
N ASN A 170 -10.53 24.76 -1.68
CA ASN A 170 -10.85 25.43 -2.95
C ASN A 170 -12.33 25.82 -3.03
N TRP A 171 -12.72 26.53 -4.10
CA TRP A 171 -14.10 26.98 -4.30
C TRP A 171 -15.11 25.83 -4.43
N ALA A 172 -14.77 24.76 -5.13
CA ALA A 172 -15.68 23.63 -5.33
C ALA A 172 -16.00 22.95 -4.00
N ASP A 173 -15.00 22.73 -3.14
CA ASP A 173 -15.18 22.18 -1.79
C ASP A 173 -16.09 23.08 -0.94
N TYR A 174 -15.91 24.40 -0.98
CA TYR A 174 -16.77 25.33 -0.24
C TYR A 174 -18.20 25.39 -0.78
N ARG A 175 -18.39 25.19 -2.08
CA ARG A 175 -19.71 25.10 -2.70
C ARG A 175 -20.45 23.83 -2.26
N GLU A 176 -19.77 22.69 -2.29
CA GLU A 176 -20.34 21.36 -2.06
C GLU A 176 -20.41 20.98 -0.57
N GLY A 177 -19.54 21.52 0.26
CA GLY A 177 -19.42 21.15 1.68
C GLY A 177 -18.28 20.18 1.94
N PHE A 178 -17.81 20.13 3.17
CA PHE A 178 -16.76 19.21 3.61
C PHE A 178 -16.79 18.98 5.13
N GLY A 179 -16.16 17.90 5.59
CA GLY A 179 -16.06 17.53 6.99
C GLY A 179 -17.08 16.46 7.39
N ASN A 180 -17.43 16.40 8.67
CA ASN A 180 -18.36 15.41 9.22
C ASN A 180 -19.37 16.11 10.14
N LEU A 181 -20.68 15.90 9.92
CA LEU A 181 -21.74 16.52 10.72
C LEU A 181 -21.69 16.16 12.21
N ASN A 182 -21.06 15.04 12.58
CA ASN A 182 -20.81 14.66 13.99
C ASN A 182 -19.49 15.22 14.55
N GLY A 183 -18.79 16.07 13.79
CA GLY A 183 -17.50 16.66 14.15
C GLY A 183 -17.38 18.09 13.59
N GLU A 184 -16.23 18.43 13.01
CA GLU A 184 -16.06 19.71 12.32
C GLU A 184 -16.53 19.62 10.87
N PHE A 185 -17.24 20.65 10.40
CA PHE A 185 -17.72 20.67 9.03
C PHE A 185 -18.07 22.07 8.52
N TRP A 186 -18.20 22.14 7.20
CA TRP A 186 -18.84 23.19 6.44
C TRP A 186 -19.94 22.55 5.60
N LEU A 187 -21.19 22.99 5.78
CA LEU A 187 -22.35 22.38 5.13
C LEU A 187 -22.29 22.47 3.61
N GLY A 188 -21.77 23.57 3.07
CA GLY A 188 -21.73 23.86 1.63
C GLY A 188 -22.58 25.07 1.25
N LEU A 189 -22.01 25.99 0.47
CA LEU A 189 -22.68 27.24 0.08
C LEU A 189 -23.97 27.00 -0.70
N GLU A 190 -24.02 25.95 -1.52
CA GLU A 190 -25.23 25.61 -2.28
C GLU A 190 -26.41 25.35 -1.34
N TYR A 191 -26.20 24.58 -0.26
CA TYR A 191 -27.23 24.29 0.72
C TYR A 191 -27.57 25.50 1.59
N VAL A 192 -26.56 26.28 2.03
CA VAL A 192 -26.80 27.51 2.78
C VAL A 192 -27.66 28.48 1.96
N TYR A 193 -27.35 28.66 0.67
CA TYR A 193 -28.15 29.49 -0.23
C TYR A 193 -29.58 28.97 -0.37
N GLN A 194 -29.78 27.66 -0.53
CA GLN A 194 -31.12 27.09 -0.62
C GLN A 194 -31.94 27.31 0.66
N ILE A 195 -31.30 27.28 1.83
CA ILE A 195 -31.96 27.56 3.11
C ILE A 195 -32.33 29.05 3.19
N THR A 196 -31.36 29.95 3.04
CA THR A 196 -31.55 31.39 3.30
C THR A 196 -32.34 32.11 2.23
N SER A 197 -32.40 31.58 1.00
CA SER A 197 -33.24 32.16 -0.07
C SER A 197 -34.74 31.89 0.09
N SER A 198 -35.14 30.99 1.00
CA SER A 198 -36.53 30.58 1.13
C SER A 198 -37.41 31.57 1.91
N ARG A 199 -36.84 32.32 2.86
CA ARG A 199 -37.48 33.32 3.74
C ARG A 199 -36.40 34.04 4.57
N PRO A 200 -36.71 35.11 5.31
CA PRO A 200 -35.77 35.69 6.28
C PRO A 200 -35.37 34.68 7.37
N TYR A 201 -34.10 34.71 7.79
CA TYR A 201 -33.56 33.84 8.83
C TYR A 201 -32.81 34.64 9.90
N GLU A 202 -32.70 34.08 11.09
CA GLU A 202 -31.78 34.56 12.11
C GLU A 202 -30.48 33.75 12.03
N LEU A 203 -29.35 34.43 12.21
CA LEU A 203 -28.02 33.86 12.28
C LEU A 203 -27.50 34.01 13.70
N MET A 204 -27.14 32.89 14.33
CA MET A 204 -26.40 32.85 15.58
C MET A 204 -24.96 32.44 15.32
N VAL A 205 -24.02 33.20 15.86
CA VAL A 205 -22.58 32.87 15.86
C VAL A 205 -22.15 32.71 17.30
N GLU A 206 -21.57 31.56 17.63
CA GLU A 206 -21.00 31.25 18.94
C GLU A 206 -19.50 31.01 18.82
N MET A 207 -18.75 31.50 19.80
CA MET A 207 -17.32 31.28 19.89
C MET A 207 -16.92 30.99 21.32
N ARG A 208 -15.91 30.13 21.47
CA ARG A 208 -15.21 29.90 22.73
C ARG A 208 -13.72 30.07 22.50
N ASP A 209 -13.05 30.82 23.37
CA ASP A 209 -11.60 30.97 23.33
C ASP A 209 -10.86 29.85 24.08
N TYR A 210 -9.54 29.84 23.99
CA TYR A 210 -8.69 28.83 24.64
C TYR A 210 -8.70 28.91 26.18
N SER A 211 -9.08 30.06 26.74
CA SER A 211 -9.25 30.25 28.18
C SER A 211 -10.64 29.81 28.65
N GLY A 212 -11.51 29.38 27.74
CA GLY A 212 -12.87 28.94 28.03
C GLY A 212 -13.89 30.07 28.08
N ASN A 213 -13.52 31.32 27.76
CA ASN A 213 -14.47 32.42 27.65
C ASN A 213 -15.38 32.18 26.44
N TYR A 214 -16.65 32.50 26.61
CA TYR A 214 -17.69 32.27 25.62
C TYR A 214 -18.32 33.59 25.20
N GLY A 215 -18.56 33.75 23.89
CA GLY A 215 -19.27 34.89 23.32
C GLY A 215 -20.21 34.46 22.20
N ASN A 216 -21.29 35.21 22.00
CA ASN A 216 -22.23 34.99 20.90
C ASN A 216 -22.68 36.31 20.25
N ALA A 217 -23.19 36.20 19.03
CA ALA A 217 -23.76 37.30 18.27
C ALA A 217 -24.95 36.82 17.44
N MET A 218 -26.03 37.61 17.39
CA MET A 218 -27.23 37.31 16.64
C MET A 218 -27.49 38.38 15.57
N CYS A 219 -27.77 37.95 14.34
CA CYS A 219 -28.06 38.81 13.20
C CYS A 219 -29.36 38.37 12.50
N PHE A 220 -30.06 39.31 11.89
CA PHE A 220 -31.18 39.02 10.99
C PHE A 220 -30.68 39.05 9.54
N LEU A 221 -30.99 38.00 8.76
CA LEU A 221 -30.60 37.80 7.36
C LEU A 221 -31.78 37.99 6.41
#